data_AF-A0A3N6MYW6-F1
#
_entry.id   AF-A0A3N6MYW6-F1
#
_cell.length_a   1.000
_cell.length_b   1.000
_cell.length_c   1.000
_cell.angle_alpha   90.00
_cell.angle_beta   90.00
_cell.angle_gamma   90.00
#
_symmetry.space_group_name_H-M   'P 1'
#
loop_
_entity.id
_entity.type
_entity.pdbx_description
1 polymer ?
#
loop_
_entity_poly.entity_id
_entity_poly.type
_entity_poly.pdbx_seq_one_letter_code
_entity_poly.pdbx_strand_id
1 'polypeptide(L)'
;MGRLGTLLLKGLAALALVILVLSVVATIVGIVFSVVATVVSLVVMAVVAAVCVLAIVGLVSLFRDRDDRTDAERTARSSTDRERRTATTDPRDRLRERYVDGEIDEAELERELDRLLESDGSSSRYDRFESDASRETSRDRR
;
A
#
# COMPACT_ATOMS: atom_id res chain seq x y z
N MET A 1 2.67 52.31 -56.83
CA MET A 1 3.27 51.54 -55.73
C MET A 1 2.32 50.49 -55.10
N GLY A 2 1.26 50.02 -55.79
CA GLY A 2 0.26 49.11 -55.18
C GLY A 2 0.48 47.61 -55.37
N ARG A 3 1.31 47.19 -56.34
CA ARG A 3 1.48 45.77 -56.71
C ARG A 3 2.41 45.01 -55.77
N LEU A 4 3.45 45.66 -55.24
CA LEU A 4 4.33 45.06 -54.24
C LEU A 4 3.61 44.81 -52.90
N GLY A 5 2.77 45.74 -52.45
CA GLY A 5 2.00 45.58 -51.21
C GLY A 5 0.99 44.44 -51.26
N THR A 6 0.33 44.23 -52.40
CA THR A 6 -0.63 43.12 -52.59
C THR A 6 0.05 41.76 -52.71
N LEU A 7 1.26 41.69 -53.28
CA LEU A 7 2.08 40.47 -53.32
C LEU A 7 2.62 40.11 -51.93
N LEU A 8 3.13 41.08 -51.18
CA LEU A 8 3.56 40.89 -49.79
C LEU A 8 2.40 40.43 -48.89
N LEU A 9 1.22 41.04 -49.04
CA LEU A 9 0.05 40.67 -48.24
C LEU A 9 -0.43 39.24 -48.56
N LYS A 10 -0.47 38.86 -49.84
CA LYS A 10 -0.80 37.48 -50.25
C LYS A 10 0.24 36.47 -49.80
N GLY A 11 1.52 36.81 -49.88
CA GLY A 11 2.61 35.97 -49.38
C GLY A 11 2.50 35.74 -47.88
N LEU A 12 2.29 36.80 -47.10
CA LEU A 12 2.10 36.70 -45.66
C LEU A 12 0.83 35.90 -45.29
N ALA A 13 -0.26 36.10 -46.01
CA ALA A 13 -1.49 35.34 -45.81
C ALA A 13 -1.31 33.85 -46.13
N ALA A 14 -0.62 33.52 -47.21
CA ALA A 14 -0.28 32.13 -47.56
C ALA A 14 0.64 31.49 -46.50
N LEU A 15 1.65 32.24 -46.04
CA LEU A 15 2.54 31.79 -44.97
C LEU A 15 1.76 31.53 -43.67
N ALA A 16 0.90 32.47 -43.26
CA ALA A 16 0.07 32.33 -42.08
C ALA A 16 -0.86 31.11 -42.16
N LEU A 17 -1.42 30.84 -43.34
CA LEU A 17 -2.23 29.65 -43.57
C LEU A 17 -1.41 28.36 -43.45
N VAL A 18 -0.20 28.33 -44.02
CA VAL A 18 0.71 27.18 -43.89
C VAL A 18 1.11 26.95 -42.43
N ILE A 19 1.45 28.01 -41.70
CA ILE A 19 1.78 27.94 -40.27
C ILE A 19 0.57 27.43 -39.47
N LEU A 20 -0.64 27.89 -39.78
CA LEU A 20 -1.86 27.44 -39.13
C LEU A 20 -2.07 25.94 -39.34
N VAL A 21 -1.94 25.46 -40.59
CA VAL A 21 -2.06 24.03 -40.91
C VAL A 21 -0.99 23.21 -40.20
N LEU A 22 0.27 23.66 -40.23
CA LEU A 22 1.37 23.02 -39.52
C LEU A 22 1.12 22.96 -38.01
N SER A 23 0.60 24.03 -37.42
CA SER A 23 0.26 24.08 -36.00
C SER A 23 -0.82 23.06 -35.64
N VAL A 24 -1.86 22.92 -36.45
CA VAL A 24 -2.91 21.91 -36.24
C VAL A 24 -2.32 20.51 -36.33
N VAL A 25 -1.51 20.22 -37.35
CA VAL A 25 -0.86 18.91 -37.51
C VAL A 25 0.07 18.62 -36.33
N ALA A 26 0.90 19.58 -35.94
CA ALA A 26 1.79 19.45 -34.79
C ALA A 26 1.03 19.21 -33.48
N THR A 27 -0.12 19.84 -33.30
CA THR A 27 -0.98 19.62 -32.13
C THR A 27 -1.53 18.20 -32.10
N ILE A 28 -2.02 17.69 -33.23
CA ILE A 28 -2.53 16.31 -33.33
C ILE A 28 -1.42 15.31 -33.01
N VAL A 29 -0.25 15.48 -33.64
CA VAL A 29 0.93 14.63 -33.37
C VAL A 29 1.35 14.72 -31.91
N GLY A 30 1.34 15.93 -31.33
CA GLY A 30 1.65 16.17 -29.93
C GLY A 30 0.69 15.46 -28.98
N ILE A 31 -0.61 15.45 -29.28
CA ILE A 31 -1.62 14.74 -28.47
C ILE A 31 -1.36 13.24 -28.52
N VAL A 32 -1.15 12.67 -29.71
CA VAL A 32 -0.84 11.23 -29.86
C VAL A 32 0.42 10.87 -29.09
N PHE A 33 1.49 11.66 -29.25
CA PHE A 33 2.75 11.45 -28.53
C PHE A 33 2.57 11.58 -27.02
N SER A 34 1.76 12.52 -26.55
CA SER A 34 1.42 12.69 -25.14
C SER A 34 0.76 11.44 -24.56
N VAL A 35 -0.21 10.87 -25.27
CA VAL A 35 -0.88 9.62 -24.85
C VAL A 35 0.12 8.46 -24.79
N VAL A 36 0.99 8.34 -25.79
CA VAL A 36 2.04 7.30 -25.77
C VAL A 36 3.00 7.52 -24.60
N ALA A 37 3.44 8.75 -24.37
CA ALA A 37 4.36 9.10 -23.30
C ALA A 37 3.74 8.84 -21.90
N THR A 38 2.45 9.11 -21.69
CA THR A 38 1.78 8.82 -20.43
C THR A 38 1.68 7.32 -20.18
N VAL A 39 1.33 6.53 -21.19
CA VAL A 39 1.29 5.06 -21.09
C VAL A 39 2.67 4.51 -20.78
N VAL A 40 3.71 4.94 -21.51
CA VAL A 40 5.10 4.53 -21.25
C VAL A 40 5.54 4.92 -19.84
N SER A 41 5.22 6.14 -19.40
CA SER A 41 5.54 6.61 -18.04
C SER A 41 4.88 5.74 -16.96
N LEU A 42 3.61 5.36 -17.14
CA LEU A 42 2.92 4.45 -16.23
C LEU A 42 3.57 3.06 -16.19
N VAL A 43 3.94 2.51 -17.35
CA VAL A 43 4.65 1.22 -17.43
C VAL A 43 5.99 1.30 -16.71
N VAL A 44 6.77 2.36 -16.96
CA VAL A 44 8.06 2.57 -16.29
C VAL A 44 7.87 2.68 -14.78
N MET A 45 6.89 3.45 -14.32
CA MET A 45 6.57 3.58 -12.89
C MET A 45 6.22 2.22 -12.28
N ALA A 46 5.40 1.42 -12.95
CA ALA A 46 5.02 0.08 -12.50
C ALA A 46 6.23 -0.86 -12.42
N VAL A 47 7.11 -0.82 -13.42
CA VAL A 47 8.36 -1.61 -13.43
C VAL A 47 9.28 -1.18 -12.29
N VAL A 48 9.48 0.12 -12.09
CA VAL A 48 10.29 0.64 -10.98
C VAL A 48 9.69 0.23 -9.64
N ALA A 49 8.38 0.34 -9.46
CA ALA A 49 7.70 -0.11 -8.25
C ALA A 49 7.90 -1.61 -8.01
N ALA A 50 7.76 -2.45 -9.03
CA ALA A 50 7.98 -3.88 -8.94
C ALA A 50 9.43 -4.22 -8.54
N VAL A 51 10.41 -3.53 -9.14
CA VAL A 51 11.84 -3.68 -8.78
C VAL A 51 12.09 -3.24 -7.35
N CYS A 52 11.50 -2.11 -6.91
CA CYS A 52 11.60 -1.66 -5.52
C CYS A 52 11.02 -2.69 -4.55
N VAL A 53 9.84 -3.25 -4.84
CA VAL A 53 9.24 -4.32 -4.02
C VAL A 53 10.16 -5.54 -3.97
N LEU A 54 10.69 -5.98 -5.11
CA LEU A 54 11.61 -7.11 -5.16
C LEU A 54 12.89 -6.83 -4.37
N ALA A 55 13.43 -5.61 -4.44
CA ALA A 55 14.58 -5.19 -3.67
C ALA A 55 14.30 -5.19 -2.16
N ILE A 56 13.12 -4.72 -1.73
CA ILE A 56 12.71 -4.76 -0.32
C ILE A 56 12.55 -6.21 0.14
N VAL A 57 11.88 -7.06 -0.63
CA VAL A 57 11.72 -8.49 -0.30
C VAL A 57 13.08 -9.18 -0.22
N GLY A 58 13.97 -8.93 -1.18
CA GLY A 58 15.33 -9.48 -1.18
C GLY A 58 16.14 -9.00 0.03
N LEU A 59 16.02 -7.72 0.39
CA LEU A 59 16.67 -7.16 1.57
C LEU A 59 16.14 -7.80 2.86
N VAL A 60 14.81 -7.87 3.01
CA VAL A 60 14.15 -8.54 4.14
C VAL A 60 14.56 -10.00 4.22
N SER A 61 14.63 -10.72 3.11
CA SER A 61 15.08 -12.11 3.08
C SER A 61 16.53 -12.25 3.53
N LEU A 62 17.40 -11.32 3.16
CA LEU A 62 18.81 -11.33 3.54
C LEU A 62 19.03 -10.98 5.02
N PHE A 63 18.21 -10.08 5.57
CA PHE A 63 18.19 -9.81 7.01
C PHE A 63 17.61 -10.99 7.79
N ARG A 64 16.53 -11.62 7.29
CA ARG A 64 15.93 -12.80 7.92
C ARG A 64 16.88 -14.00 7.93
N ASP A 65 17.68 -14.25 6.88
CA ASP A 65 18.70 -15.31 6.89
C ASP A 65 19.81 -15.05 7.93
N ARG A 66 20.14 -13.79 8.21
CA ARG A 66 21.08 -13.43 9.29
C ARG A 66 20.47 -13.60 10.68
N ASP A 67 19.21 -13.22 10.85
CA ASP A 67 18.49 -13.45 12.11
C ASP A 67 18.28 -14.94 12.34
N ASP A 68 17.92 -15.73 11.32
CA ASP A 68 17.77 -17.18 11.40
C ASP A 68 19.09 -17.90 11.70
N ARG A 69 20.26 -17.39 11.26
CA ARG A 69 21.57 -17.95 11.70
C ARG A 69 21.88 -17.63 13.15
N THR A 70 21.50 -16.45 13.63
CA THR A 70 21.67 -16.05 15.03
C THR A 70 20.67 -16.78 15.93
N ASP A 71 19.47 -17.04 15.42
CA ASP A 71 18.43 -17.83 16.07
C ASP A 71 18.64 -19.33 15.91
N ALA A 72 19.38 -19.85 14.93
CA ALA A 72 19.71 -21.28 14.85
C ALA A 72 20.60 -21.71 16.04
N GLU A 73 21.56 -20.87 16.44
CA GLU A 73 22.33 -21.09 17.69
C GLU A 73 21.49 -20.91 18.96
N ARG A 74 20.41 -20.11 18.90
CA ARG A 74 19.45 -19.91 20.01
C ARG A 74 18.34 -20.97 20.04
N THR A 75 18.04 -21.59 18.91
CA THR A 75 16.97 -22.56 18.69
C THR A 75 17.40 -23.95 19.10
N ALA A 76 18.69 -24.30 19.00
CA ALA A 76 19.21 -25.50 19.66
C ALA A 76 18.98 -25.50 21.20
N ARG A 77 18.82 -24.33 21.82
CA ARG A 77 18.42 -24.17 23.24
C ARG A 77 16.91 -23.98 23.46
N SER A 78 16.11 -23.79 22.40
CA SER A 78 14.66 -23.48 22.45
C SER A 78 13.78 -24.51 21.73
N SER A 79 14.35 -25.59 21.18
CA SER A 79 13.59 -26.71 20.61
C SER A 79 12.73 -27.45 21.64
N THR A 80 12.91 -27.24 22.93
CA THR A 80 12.01 -27.75 23.98
C THR A 80 10.71 -26.95 24.10
N ASP A 81 10.63 -25.72 23.55
CA ASP A 81 9.46 -24.84 23.67
C ASP A 81 8.64 -24.67 22.37
N ARG A 82 9.16 -25.04 21.20
CA ARG A 82 8.50 -24.81 19.91
C ARG A 82 7.37 -25.80 19.58
N GLU A 83 7.28 -26.94 20.25
CA GLU A 83 6.15 -27.87 20.08
C GLU A 83 4.83 -27.30 20.65
N ARG A 84 4.87 -26.13 21.31
CA ARG A 84 3.68 -25.46 21.88
C ARG A 84 3.12 -24.30 21.05
N ARG A 85 3.75 -23.89 19.93
CA ARG A 85 3.32 -22.72 19.12
C ARG A 85 2.63 -23.01 17.79
N THR A 86 2.49 -24.27 17.39
CA THR A 86 1.61 -24.70 16.29
C THR A 86 0.11 -24.67 16.64
N ALA A 87 -0.26 -24.06 17.78
CA ALA A 87 -1.63 -23.91 18.26
C ALA A 87 -2.14 -22.44 18.25
N THR A 88 -1.48 -21.53 17.54
CA THR A 88 -1.93 -20.14 17.37
C THR A 88 -1.86 -19.74 15.91
N THR A 89 -2.71 -20.33 15.08
CA THR A 89 -3.20 -19.63 13.89
C THR A 89 -4.29 -18.69 14.37
N ASP A 90 -4.18 -17.40 14.06
CA ASP A 90 -5.21 -16.41 14.44
C ASP A 90 -6.56 -16.87 13.88
N PRO A 91 -7.64 -16.93 14.69
CA PRO A 91 -8.95 -17.38 14.22
C PRO A 91 -9.46 -16.59 13.00
N ARG A 92 -9.02 -15.33 12.84
CA ARG A 92 -9.35 -14.46 11.69
C ARG A 92 -8.76 -15.00 10.38
N ASP A 93 -7.52 -15.45 10.42
CA ASP A 93 -6.82 -15.91 9.22
C ASP A 93 -7.46 -17.18 8.67
N ARG A 94 -7.93 -18.08 9.54
CA ARG A 94 -8.70 -19.27 9.12
C ARG A 94 -10.06 -18.91 8.53
N LEU A 95 -10.71 -17.87 9.04
CA LEU A 95 -12.00 -17.43 8.51
C LEU A 95 -11.84 -16.88 7.08
N ARG A 96 -10.77 -16.11 6.86
CA ARG A 96 -10.44 -15.54 5.55
C ARG A 96 -10.06 -16.61 4.52
N GLU A 97 -9.34 -17.65 4.93
CA GLU A 97 -8.98 -18.77 4.05
C GLU A 97 -10.23 -19.49 3.50
N ARG A 98 -11.23 -19.73 4.36
CA ARG A 98 -12.50 -20.38 3.95
C ARG A 98 -13.37 -19.53 3.02
N TYR A 99 -13.33 -18.20 3.15
CA TYR A 99 -14.01 -17.31 2.19
C TYR A 99 -13.38 -17.39 0.81
N VAL A 100 -12.04 -17.40 0.74
CA VAL A 100 -11.31 -17.49 -0.53
C VAL A 100 -11.53 -18.84 -1.21
N ASP A 101 -11.67 -19.91 -0.43
CA ASP A 101 -12.01 -21.24 -0.92
C ASP A 101 -13.50 -21.37 -1.34
N GLY A 102 -14.32 -20.36 -1.02
CA GLY A 102 -15.75 -20.31 -1.34
C GLY A 102 -16.62 -21.19 -0.43
N GLU A 103 -16.08 -21.65 0.71
CA GLU A 103 -16.82 -22.45 1.69
C GLU A 103 -17.81 -21.61 2.51
N ILE A 104 -17.55 -20.31 2.67
CA ILE A 104 -18.43 -19.35 3.35
C ILE A 104 -18.74 -18.17 2.43
N ASP A 105 -19.95 -17.64 2.54
CA ASP A 105 -20.32 -16.42 1.82
C ASP A 105 -19.86 -15.15 2.56
N GLU A 106 -19.92 -14.01 1.87
CA GLU A 106 -19.54 -12.70 2.44
C GLU A 106 -20.38 -12.33 3.68
N ALA A 107 -21.68 -12.65 3.67
CA ALA A 107 -22.58 -12.29 4.78
C ALA A 107 -22.30 -13.12 6.04
N GLU A 108 -21.81 -14.35 5.89
CA GLU A 108 -21.38 -15.23 6.95
C GLU A 108 -20.01 -14.83 7.49
N LEU A 109 -19.09 -14.42 6.60
CA LEU A 109 -17.80 -13.84 6.98
C LEU A 109 -18.01 -12.60 7.86
N GLU A 110 -18.84 -11.66 7.43
CA GLU A 110 -19.09 -10.41 8.16
C GLU A 110 -19.65 -10.66 9.56
N ARG A 111 -20.63 -11.57 9.71
CA ARG A 111 -21.24 -11.91 11.01
C ARG A 111 -20.23 -12.53 11.97
N GLU A 112 -19.41 -13.45 11.49
CA GLU A 112 -18.48 -14.17 12.34
C GLU A 112 -17.22 -13.33 12.64
N LEU A 113 -16.83 -12.43 11.73
CA LEU A 113 -15.79 -11.43 11.97
C LEU A 113 -16.22 -10.40 13.03
N ASP A 114 -17.46 -9.92 12.96
CA ASP A 114 -18.02 -8.97 13.94
C ASP A 114 -18.05 -9.60 15.35
N ARG A 115 -18.50 -10.86 15.46
CA ARG A 115 -18.45 -11.63 16.70
C ARG A 115 -17.04 -11.77 17.24
N LEU A 116 -16.07 -12.05 16.37
CA LEU A 116 -14.69 -12.24 16.78
C LEU A 116 -14.05 -10.92 17.24
N LEU A 117 -14.38 -9.79 16.61
CA LEU A 117 -13.95 -8.44 17.00
C LEU A 117 -14.53 -8.02 18.36
N GLU A 118 -15.80 -8.32 18.62
CA GLU A 118 -16.44 -8.05 19.91
C GLU A 118 -15.84 -8.88 21.05
N SER A 119 -15.49 -10.15 20.77
CA SER A 119 -14.85 -11.02 21.76
C SER A 119 -13.40 -10.60 22.09
N ASP A 120 -12.62 -10.17 21.09
CA ASP A 120 -11.22 -9.76 21.23
C ASP A 120 -11.09 -8.37 21.89
N GLY A 121 -12.03 -7.46 21.59
CA GLY A 121 -12.13 -6.12 22.19
C GLY A 121 -12.47 -6.12 23.68
N SER A 122 -13.03 -7.21 24.21
CA SER A 122 -13.31 -7.38 25.65
C SER A 122 -12.06 -7.69 26.48
N SER A 123 -10.96 -8.09 25.85
CA SER A 123 -9.71 -8.50 26.52
C SER A 123 -8.68 -7.38 26.68
N SER A 124 -8.96 -6.18 26.14
CA SER A 124 -8.08 -5.01 26.24
C SER A 124 -8.87 -3.80 26.73
N ARG A 125 -8.67 -3.48 28.02
CA ARG A 125 -8.98 -2.20 28.68
C ARG A 125 -10.34 -2.05 29.37
N TYR A 126 -10.46 -2.67 30.55
CA TYR A 126 -11.09 -2.04 31.73
C TYR A 126 -10.34 -2.47 33.00
N ASP A 127 -9.06 -2.11 33.10
CA ASP A 127 -8.27 -2.35 34.31
C ASP A 127 -7.33 -1.16 34.56
N ARG A 128 -7.94 0.01 34.79
CA ARG A 128 -7.20 1.21 35.22
C ARG A 128 -8.15 2.22 35.87
N PHE A 129 -7.98 2.35 37.19
CA PHE A 129 -8.54 3.34 38.12
C PHE A 129 -9.81 2.96 38.90
N GLU A 130 -9.68 1.99 39.82
CA GLU A 130 -10.40 2.08 41.10
C GLU A 130 -9.56 1.46 42.24
N SER A 131 -8.39 2.03 42.51
CA SER A 131 -7.60 1.62 43.68
C SER A 131 -6.58 2.69 44.07
N ASP A 132 -7.06 3.88 44.44
CA ASP A 132 -6.29 4.85 45.23
C ASP A 132 -7.22 5.78 46.04
N ALA A 133 -7.89 5.22 47.06
CA ALA A 133 -8.58 6.02 48.09
C ALA A 133 -8.74 5.25 49.42
N SER A 134 -7.80 4.36 49.75
CA SER A 134 -7.83 3.63 51.02
C SER A 134 -6.42 3.38 51.56
N ARG A 135 -5.65 4.47 51.68
CA ARG A 135 -4.45 4.54 52.52
C ARG A 135 -4.36 5.90 53.21
N GLU A 136 -5.39 6.26 53.98
CA GLU A 136 -5.17 7.18 55.10
C GLU A 136 -5.29 6.39 56.41
N THR A 137 -4.14 5.81 56.72
CA THR A 137 -3.82 5.12 57.96
C THR A 137 -4.05 6.04 59.15
N SER A 138 -4.91 5.58 60.04
CA SER A 138 -4.64 5.49 61.48
C SER A 138 -3.40 6.25 61.96
N ARG A 139 -3.61 7.49 62.38
CA ARG A 139 -2.69 8.17 63.30
C ARG A 139 -3.46 9.12 64.22
N ASP A 140 -4.41 8.58 64.98
CA ASP A 140 -4.94 9.29 66.14
C ASP A 140 -5.51 8.30 67.17
N ARG A 141 -4.61 7.68 67.94
CA ARG A 141 -4.89 7.09 69.27
C ARG A 141 -3.58 7.00 70.05
N ARG A 142 -3.23 8.07 70.76
CA ARG A 142 -2.48 7.97 72.02
C ARG A 142 -2.68 9.20 72.88
#